data_AF-A0A9D6WIN6-F1
#
_entry.id   AF-A0A9D6WIN6-F1
#
_cell.length_a   1.000
_cell.length_b   1.000
_cell.length_c   1.000
_cell.angle_alpha   90.00
_cell.angle_beta   90.00
_cell.angle_gamma   90.00
#
_symmetry.space_group_name_H-M   'P 1'
#
loop_
_entity.id
_entity.type
_entity.pdbx_description
1 polymer ?
#
loop_
_entity_poly.entity_id
_entity_poly.type
_entity_poly.pdbx_seq_one_letter_code
_entity_poly.pdbx_strand_id
1 'polypeptide(L)'
;MKKISVPIIVGLLIGGVLSGGYLLWLKRSAPVQPIPQNQTVTATPTPEPLLTWSDPNGFTFKYPEGVAVNKHDEDKENYAHLEFTHPQHPGRLVVWGKDPARGVTDAASWVKNEKRFIGASVVDTQLGGQKAVKVMIDGITRILVTGAVYDNIVWSVEATLDDAAYWTGVHTTIANSLAFVPVKEPGSAASSDSAPAVVEDVAVDEEEVIE
;
A
#
# COMPACT_ATOMS: atom_id res chain seq x y z
N MET A 1 27.69 65.96 -24.43
CA MET A 1 26.60 65.74 -23.46
C MET A 1 25.35 65.30 -24.24
N LYS A 2 24.93 64.03 -24.13
CA LYS A 2 23.78 63.50 -24.88
C LYS A 2 22.49 63.98 -24.22
N LYS A 3 21.73 64.81 -24.94
CA LYS A 3 20.40 65.28 -24.52
C LYS A 3 19.46 64.07 -24.54
N ILE A 4 19.16 63.50 -23.38
CA ILE A 4 18.12 62.47 -23.27
C ILE A 4 16.80 63.15 -23.60
N SER A 5 16.20 62.72 -24.69
CA SER A 5 14.98 63.27 -25.24
C SER A 5 13.84 63.07 -24.24
N VAL A 6 13.20 64.17 -23.83
CA VAL A 6 11.96 64.25 -23.02
C VAL A 6 10.94 63.12 -23.27
N PRO A 7 10.67 62.64 -24.51
CA PRO A 7 9.76 61.51 -24.73
C PRO A 7 10.13 60.20 -24.01
N ILE A 8 11.42 59.94 -23.76
CA ILE A 8 11.86 58.72 -23.08
C ILE A 8 11.49 58.76 -21.59
N ILE A 9 11.61 59.93 -20.96
CA ILE A 9 11.26 60.12 -19.55
C ILE A 9 9.74 60.02 -19.36
N VAL A 10 8.97 60.58 -20.29
CA VAL A 10 7.50 60.49 -20.28
C VAL A 10 7.03 59.04 -20.51
N GLY A 11 7.63 58.32 -21.45
CA GLY A 11 7.32 56.91 -21.70
C GLY A 11 7.61 56.01 -20.49
N LEU A 12 8.70 56.27 -19.78
CA LEU A 12 9.09 55.48 -18.59
C LEU A 12 8.19 55.78 -17.38
N LEU A 13 7.73 57.04 -17.22
CA LEU A 13 6.76 57.41 -16.20
C LEU A 13 5.38 56.77 -16.44
N ILE A 14 4.89 56.78 -17.69
CA ILE A 14 3.60 56.16 -18.04
C ILE A 14 3.68 54.64 -17.89
N GLY A 15 4.75 54.01 -18.38
CA GLY A 15 4.97 52.57 -18.23
C GLY A 15 5.07 52.13 -16.77
N GLY A 16 5.73 52.92 -15.90
CA GLY A 16 5.84 52.64 -14.48
C GLY A 16 4.50 52.70 -13.74
N VAL A 17 3.67 53.72 -14.02
CA VAL A 17 2.36 53.89 -13.37
C VAL A 17 1.37 52.79 -13.80
N LEU A 18 1.37 52.42 -15.08
CA LEU A 18 0.51 51.34 -15.59
C LEU A 18 0.91 49.97 -15.03
N SER A 19 2.21 49.69 -14.95
CA SER A 19 2.72 48.43 -14.40
C SER A 19 2.49 48.32 -12.89
N GLY A 20 2.68 49.42 -12.15
CA GLY A 20 2.43 49.48 -10.72
C GLY A 20 0.95 49.33 -10.37
N GLY A 21 0.06 49.96 -11.13
CA GLY A 21 -1.39 49.82 -10.96
C GLY A 21 -1.90 48.41 -11.25
N TYR A 22 -1.37 47.75 -12.28
CA TYR A 22 -1.73 46.38 -12.64
C TYR A 22 -1.32 45.36 -11.57
N LEU A 23 -0.10 45.48 -11.02
CA LEU A 23 0.39 44.59 -9.97
C LEU A 23 -0.36 44.77 -8.63
N LEU A 24 -0.81 45.99 -8.32
CA LEU A 24 -1.66 46.25 -7.15
C LEU A 24 -3.07 45.69 -7.33
N TRP A 25 -3.59 45.64 -8.56
CA TRP A 25 -4.90 45.04 -8.84
C TRP A 25 -4.88 43.51 -8.73
N LEU A 26 -3.80 42.85 -9.17
CA LEU A 26 -3.61 41.40 -9.02
C LEU A 26 -3.48 40.94 -7.56
N LYS A 27 -3.05 41.81 -6.65
CA LYS A 27 -2.96 41.51 -5.21
C LYS A 27 -4.26 41.71 -4.43
N ARG A 28 -5.36 42.06 -5.11
CA ARG A 28 -6.67 42.20 -4.46
C ARG A 28 -7.23 40.80 -4.20
N SER A 29 -6.87 40.25 -3.04
CA SER A 29 -7.40 38.98 -2.53
C SER A 29 -8.92 38.97 -2.64
N ALA A 30 -9.45 37.90 -3.24
CA ALA A 30 -10.88 37.66 -3.30
C ALA A 30 -11.46 37.64 -1.87
N PRO A 31 -12.65 38.23 -1.62
CA PRO A 31 -13.31 38.08 -0.34
C PRO A 31 -13.59 36.61 -0.10
N VAL A 32 -13.05 36.07 0.99
CA VAL A 32 -13.34 34.71 1.47
C VAL A 32 -14.84 34.65 1.73
N GLN A 33 -15.56 33.88 0.91
CA GLN A 33 -16.96 33.60 1.19
C GLN A 33 -17.05 32.71 2.44
N PRO A 34 -17.91 33.03 3.42
CA PRO A 34 -18.15 32.13 4.53
C PRO A 34 -18.74 30.83 3.99
N ILE A 35 -18.05 29.71 4.26
CA ILE A 35 -18.52 28.38 3.91
C ILE A 35 -19.82 28.14 4.71
N PRO A 36 -20.96 27.83 4.06
CA PRO A 36 -22.15 27.46 4.79
C PRO A 36 -21.88 26.20 5.62
N GLN A 37 -21.87 26.35 6.94
CA GLN A 37 -21.81 25.24 7.89
C GLN A 37 -23.15 24.50 7.92
N ASN A 38 -23.45 23.78 6.84
CA ASN A 38 -24.29 22.59 6.92
C ASN A 38 -23.38 21.39 6.74
N GLN A 39 -22.55 21.14 7.76
CA GLN A 39 -21.95 19.83 7.93
C GLN A 39 -23.06 18.92 8.47
N THR A 40 -23.74 18.24 7.57
CA THR A 40 -24.38 16.98 7.92
C THR A 40 -23.28 16.13 8.54
N VAL A 41 -23.41 15.81 9.83
CA VAL A 41 -22.51 14.88 10.50
C VAL A 41 -22.71 13.54 9.81
N THR A 42 -21.88 13.24 8.82
CA THR A 42 -21.78 11.90 8.25
C THR A 42 -21.43 10.99 9.41
N ALA A 43 -22.35 10.09 9.77
CA ALA A 43 -22.12 9.10 10.80
C ALA A 43 -20.76 8.47 10.56
N THR A 44 -19.89 8.49 11.57
CA THR A 44 -18.62 7.75 11.52
C THR A 44 -18.99 6.29 11.23
N PRO A 45 -18.53 5.71 10.11
CA PRO A 45 -18.87 4.33 9.80
C PRO A 45 -18.38 3.46 10.95
N THR A 46 -19.28 2.67 11.52
CA THR A 46 -18.91 1.64 12.50
C THR A 46 -17.83 0.78 11.86
N PRO A 47 -16.65 0.62 12.49
CA PRO A 47 -15.58 -0.20 11.92
C PRO A 47 -16.09 -1.63 11.75
N GLU A 48 -16.01 -2.13 10.52
CA GLU A 48 -16.37 -3.51 10.22
C GLU A 48 -15.44 -4.47 10.99
N PRO A 49 -15.97 -5.54 11.59
CA PRO A 49 -15.15 -6.56 12.22
C PRO A 49 -14.18 -7.18 11.21
N LEU A 50 -12.94 -7.42 11.65
CA LEU A 50 -11.87 -7.98 10.82
C LEU A 50 -11.54 -9.40 11.25
N LEU A 51 -11.44 -10.29 10.27
CA LEU A 51 -10.94 -11.66 10.42
C LEU A 51 -9.45 -11.70 10.13
N THR A 52 -8.75 -12.69 10.70
CA THR A 52 -7.31 -12.91 10.47
C THR A 52 -7.10 -14.15 9.63
N TRP A 53 -6.36 -13.99 8.53
CA TRP A 53 -5.79 -15.09 7.78
C TRP A 53 -4.41 -15.43 8.31
N SER A 54 -4.13 -16.71 8.52
CA SER A 54 -2.80 -17.21 8.81
C SER A 54 -2.50 -18.37 7.89
N ASP A 55 -1.45 -18.22 7.08
CA ASP A 55 -1.03 -19.23 6.13
C ASP A 55 0.16 -20.02 6.68
N PRO A 56 0.14 -21.36 6.61
CA PRO A 56 1.29 -22.18 6.96
C PRO A 56 2.56 -21.83 6.17
N ASN A 57 2.42 -21.26 4.97
CA ASN A 57 3.52 -20.85 4.10
C ASN A 57 4.18 -19.52 4.53
N GLY A 58 3.91 -19.04 5.74
CA GLY A 58 4.67 -17.96 6.35
C GLY A 58 4.16 -16.55 6.06
N PHE A 59 2.84 -16.36 5.99
CA PHE A 59 2.26 -15.01 5.95
C PHE A 59 0.93 -14.92 6.69
N THR A 60 0.59 -13.71 7.11
CA THR A 60 -0.68 -13.39 7.77
C THR A 60 -1.19 -12.03 7.31
N PHE A 61 -2.50 -11.82 7.32
CA PHE A 61 -3.14 -10.52 7.11
C PHE A 61 -4.53 -10.51 7.73
N LYS A 62 -5.15 -9.33 7.75
CA LYS A 62 -6.54 -9.12 8.15
C LYS A 62 -7.40 -8.81 6.94
N TYR A 63 -8.66 -9.21 6.99
CA TYR A 63 -9.66 -8.92 5.96
C TYR A 63 -11.03 -8.68 6.60
N PRO A 64 -11.94 -7.91 5.97
CA PRO A 64 -13.27 -7.66 6.52
C PRO A 64 -14.11 -8.93 6.62
N GLU A 65 -14.92 -9.03 7.67
CA GLU A 65 -15.97 -10.04 7.77
C GLU A 65 -16.97 -9.88 6.62
N GLY A 66 -17.55 -10.99 6.15
CA GLY A 66 -18.51 -10.99 5.03
C GLY A 66 -17.88 -11.21 3.65
N VAL A 67 -16.56 -11.04 3.51
CA VAL A 67 -15.84 -11.43 2.29
C VAL A 67 -15.64 -12.95 2.28
N ALA A 68 -16.09 -13.61 1.21
CA ALA A 68 -15.87 -15.03 0.99
C ALA A 68 -14.44 -15.27 0.48
N VAL A 69 -13.78 -16.32 0.98
CA VAL A 69 -12.39 -16.67 0.64
C VAL A 69 -12.34 -18.04 0.00
N ASN A 70 -11.75 -18.14 -1.19
CA ASN A 70 -11.38 -19.39 -1.85
C ASN A 70 -9.85 -19.52 -1.85
N LYS A 71 -9.33 -20.65 -1.37
CA LYS A 71 -7.88 -20.90 -1.29
C LYS A 71 -7.26 -21.42 -2.58
N HIS A 72 -8.10 -21.87 -3.50
CA HIS A 72 -7.68 -22.63 -4.67
C HIS A 72 -6.73 -23.77 -4.31
N ASP A 73 -7.17 -24.70 -3.45
CA ASP A 73 -6.35 -25.85 -3.02
C ASP A 73 -5.94 -26.76 -4.20
N GLU A 74 -6.62 -26.65 -5.34
CA GLU A 74 -6.25 -27.26 -6.61
C GLU A 74 -4.97 -26.68 -7.25
N ASP A 75 -4.59 -25.46 -6.90
CA ASP A 75 -3.37 -24.81 -7.38
C ASP A 75 -2.14 -25.39 -6.67
N LYS A 76 -1.31 -26.11 -7.42
CA LYS A 76 -0.08 -26.75 -6.94
C LYS A 76 1.19 -26.02 -7.38
N GLU A 77 1.05 -24.96 -8.16
CA GLU A 77 2.18 -24.23 -8.75
C GLU A 77 2.53 -23.00 -7.92
N ASN A 78 1.52 -22.35 -7.33
CA ASN A 78 1.71 -21.10 -6.59
C ASN A 78 1.82 -21.37 -5.08
N TYR A 79 2.65 -20.57 -4.40
CA TYR A 79 2.81 -20.61 -2.94
C TYR A 79 1.55 -20.14 -2.21
N ALA A 80 0.76 -19.27 -2.85
CA ALA A 80 -0.54 -18.83 -2.37
C ALA A 80 -1.40 -18.37 -3.54
N HIS A 81 -2.70 -18.72 -3.50
CA HIS A 81 -3.72 -18.25 -4.44
C HIS A 81 -5.06 -18.07 -3.74
N LEU A 82 -5.23 -16.94 -3.06
CA LEU A 82 -6.44 -16.66 -2.30
C LEU A 82 -7.33 -15.69 -3.08
N GLU A 83 -8.51 -16.13 -3.50
CA GLU A 83 -9.53 -15.28 -4.13
C GLU A 83 -10.58 -14.86 -3.11
N PHE A 84 -10.89 -13.57 -3.11
CA PHE A 84 -11.83 -12.90 -2.24
C PHE A 84 -12.99 -12.36 -3.08
N THR A 85 -14.22 -12.72 -2.72
CA THR A 85 -15.44 -12.30 -3.41
C THR A 85 -16.51 -11.84 -2.41
N HIS A 86 -17.48 -11.05 -2.87
CA HIS A 86 -18.60 -10.61 -2.05
C HIS A 86 -19.91 -10.61 -2.86
N PRO A 87 -21.03 -11.12 -2.31
CA PRO A 87 -22.26 -11.28 -3.08
C PRO A 87 -22.90 -9.96 -3.53
N GLN A 88 -22.72 -8.88 -2.76
CA GLN A 88 -23.32 -7.57 -3.01
C GLN A 88 -22.34 -6.55 -3.59
N HIS A 89 -21.05 -6.86 -3.66
CA HIS A 89 -20.02 -5.94 -4.15
C HIS A 89 -19.31 -6.61 -5.34
N PRO A 90 -19.74 -6.34 -6.59
CA PRO A 90 -19.11 -6.94 -7.77
C PRO A 90 -17.64 -6.56 -7.84
N GLY A 91 -16.84 -7.45 -8.41
CA GLY A 91 -15.38 -7.40 -8.39
C GLY A 91 -14.81 -8.55 -7.57
N ARG A 92 -13.51 -8.51 -7.32
CA ARG A 92 -12.79 -9.51 -6.52
C ARG A 92 -11.45 -8.98 -6.09
N LEU A 93 -10.83 -9.65 -5.13
CA LEU A 93 -9.43 -9.46 -4.78
C LEU A 93 -8.70 -10.79 -4.78
N VAL A 94 -7.45 -10.80 -5.22
CA VAL A 94 -6.58 -11.98 -5.23
C VAL A 94 -5.31 -11.68 -4.47
N VAL A 95 -4.95 -12.53 -3.52
CA VAL A 95 -3.62 -12.57 -2.91
C VAL A 95 -2.84 -13.71 -3.53
N TRP A 96 -1.71 -13.37 -4.14
CA TRP A 96 -0.85 -14.32 -4.85
C TRP A 96 0.58 -14.31 -4.30
N GLY A 97 1.17 -15.49 -4.23
CA GLY A 97 2.61 -15.70 -4.06
C GLY A 97 3.09 -16.65 -5.16
N LYS A 98 3.97 -16.17 -6.06
CA LYS A 98 4.43 -16.95 -7.22
C LYS A 98 5.93 -16.84 -7.44
N ASP A 99 6.48 -17.82 -8.14
CA ASP A 99 7.85 -17.73 -8.62
C ASP A 99 8.02 -16.49 -9.54
N PRO A 100 9.11 -15.73 -9.36
CA PRO A 100 9.44 -14.60 -10.21
C PRO A 100 9.79 -15.07 -11.62
N ALA A 101 9.35 -14.30 -12.62
CA ALA A 101 9.87 -14.46 -13.97
C ALA A 101 11.39 -14.21 -14.00
N ARG A 102 12.07 -14.78 -14.99
CA ARG A 102 13.53 -14.64 -15.15
C ARG A 102 13.93 -13.15 -15.15
N GLY A 103 14.87 -12.79 -14.26
CA GLY A 103 15.40 -11.44 -14.14
C GLY A 103 14.59 -10.50 -13.23
N VAL A 104 13.58 -11.03 -12.53
CA VAL A 104 12.89 -10.32 -11.45
C VAL A 104 13.58 -10.63 -10.13
N THR A 105 14.15 -9.61 -9.50
CA THR A 105 14.86 -9.70 -8.21
C THR A 105 14.32 -8.74 -7.16
N ASP A 106 13.52 -7.76 -7.57
CA ASP A 106 12.91 -6.74 -6.72
C ASP A 106 11.60 -6.23 -7.35
N ALA A 107 10.87 -5.38 -6.63
CA ALA A 107 9.60 -4.83 -7.12
C ALA A 107 9.77 -3.99 -8.42
N ALA A 108 10.92 -3.32 -8.59
CA ALA A 108 11.17 -2.49 -9.76
C ALA A 108 11.41 -3.32 -11.04
N SER A 109 12.19 -4.40 -10.92
CA SER A 109 12.42 -5.36 -12.01
C SER A 109 11.18 -6.19 -12.32
N TRP A 110 10.35 -6.50 -11.32
CA TRP A 110 9.02 -7.09 -11.51
C TRP A 110 8.14 -6.18 -12.38
N VAL A 111 8.00 -4.90 -12.03
CA VAL A 111 7.18 -3.96 -12.79
C VAL A 111 7.65 -3.81 -14.24
N LYS A 112 8.95 -3.81 -14.47
CA LYS A 112 9.53 -3.73 -15.83
C LYS A 112 9.28 -4.98 -16.67
N ASN A 113 9.19 -6.16 -16.03
CA ASN A 113 8.93 -7.43 -16.71
C ASN A 113 7.44 -7.67 -16.98
N GLU A 114 6.56 -7.14 -16.14
CA GLU A 114 5.12 -7.36 -16.24
C GLU A 114 4.51 -6.52 -17.38
N LYS A 115 4.16 -7.19 -18.48
CA LYS A 115 3.59 -6.54 -19.66
C LYS A 115 2.25 -5.86 -19.37
N ARG A 116 1.48 -6.37 -18.38
CA ARG A 116 0.20 -5.78 -17.96
C ARG A 116 0.36 -4.38 -17.35
N PHE A 117 1.57 -4.00 -16.91
CA PHE A 117 1.81 -2.71 -16.27
C PHE A 117 2.31 -1.63 -17.24
N ILE A 118 2.43 -1.93 -18.54
CA ILE A 118 2.85 -0.95 -19.54
C ILE A 118 1.81 0.19 -19.59
N GLY A 119 2.25 1.41 -19.29
CA GLY A 119 1.40 2.60 -19.25
C GLY A 119 0.56 2.75 -17.97
N ALA A 120 0.71 1.85 -17.01
CA ALA A 120 0.05 1.93 -15.71
C ALA A 120 0.67 3.04 -14.83
N SER A 121 -0.11 3.56 -13.88
CA SER A 121 0.41 4.46 -12.85
C SER A 121 1.08 3.63 -11.76
N VAL A 122 2.36 3.91 -11.47
CA VAL A 122 3.16 3.16 -10.50
C VAL A 122 3.67 4.11 -9.43
N VAL A 123 3.52 3.73 -8.16
CA VAL A 123 4.06 4.45 -7.00
C VAL A 123 4.78 3.49 -6.07
N ASP A 124 5.88 3.95 -5.48
CA ASP A 124 6.60 3.18 -4.47
C ASP A 124 5.79 3.10 -3.17
N THR A 125 5.84 1.95 -2.50
CA THR A 125 5.13 1.70 -1.23
C THR A 125 5.86 0.60 -0.44
N GLN A 126 5.21 0.07 0.60
CA GLN A 126 5.63 -1.14 1.29
C GLN A 126 4.51 -2.18 1.32
N LEU A 127 4.90 -3.44 1.42
CA LEU A 127 4.00 -4.59 1.63
C LEU A 127 4.74 -5.59 2.54
N GLY A 128 4.16 -5.93 3.70
CA GLY A 128 4.84 -6.84 4.65
C GLY A 128 6.20 -6.34 5.13
N GLY A 129 6.39 -5.02 5.22
CA GLY A 129 7.68 -4.39 5.56
C GLY A 129 8.73 -4.41 4.44
N GLN A 130 8.40 -4.97 3.28
CA GLN A 130 9.29 -5.03 2.12
C GLN A 130 9.05 -3.85 1.19
N LYS A 131 10.09 -3.43 0.45
CA LYS A 131 9.93 -2.46 -0.63
C LYS A 131 8.98 -3.03 -1.68
N ALA A 132 7.95 -2.26 -2.00
CA ALA A 132 6.86 -2.68 -2.85
C ALA A 132 6.52 -1.58 -3.84
N VAL A 133 5.70 -1.94 -4.82
CA VAL A 133 5.05 -0.99 -5.72
C VAL A 133 3.53 -1.13 -5.60
N LYS A 134 2.83 -0.01 -5.74
CA LYS A 134 1.40 0.02 -5.99
C LYS A 134 1.17 0.47 -7.43
N VAL A 135 0.44 -0.34 -8.19
CA VAL A 135 0.19 -0.16 -9.61
C VAL A 135 -1.32 0.00 -9.83
N MET A 136 -1.72 1.05 -10.52
CA MET A 136 -3.08 1.23 -11.01
C MET A 136 -3.09 1.01 -12.52
N ILE A 137 -3.80 -0.04 -12.95
CA ILE A 137 -4.02 -0.36 -14.35
C ILE A 137 -5.40 0.16 -14.73
N ASP A 138 -5.43 1.17 -15.59
CA ASP A 138 -6.67 1.69 -16.18
C ASP A 138 -6.94 1.00 -17.51
N GLY A 139 -8.16 0.47 -17.69
CA GLY A 139 -8.60 -0.26 -18.87
C GLY A 139 -10.12 -0.39 -18.89
N ILE A 140 -10.64 -1.45 -19.54
CA ILE A 140 -12.08 -1.78 -19.47
C ILE A 140 -12.48 -2.05 -18.02
N THR A 141 -11.62 -2.73 -17.29
CA THR A 141 -11.75 -2.94 -15.84
C THR A 141 -10.55 -2.33 -15.15
N ARG A 142 -10.80 -1.55 -14.09
CA ARG A 142 -9.75 -0.94 -13.30
C ARG A 142 -9.20 -1.97 -12.31
N ILE A 143 -7.87 -2.09 -12.26
CA ILE A 143 -7.19 -3.06 -11.39
C ILE A 143 -6.18 -2.33 -10.54
N LEU A 144 -6.24 -2.55 -9.23
CA LEU A 144 -5.28 -2.07 -8.25
C LEU A 144 -4.40 -3.23 -7.79
N VAL A 145 -3.09 -3.12 -7.98
CA VAL A 145 -2.12 -4.13 -7.54
C VAL A 145 -1.17 -3.50 -6.53
N THR A 146 -0.90 -4.17 -5.42
CA THR A 146 0.25 -3.87 -4.56
C THR A 146 1.11 -5.12 -4.46
N GLY A 147 2.40 -5.02 -4.76
CA GLY A 147 3.27 -6.20 -4.70
C GLY A 147 4.72 -5.91 -4.39
N ALA A 148 5.38 -6.93 -3.86
CA ALA A 148 6.76 -6.94 -3.42
C ALA A 148 7.43 -8.25 -3.85
N VAL A 149 8.76 -8.26 -3.85
CA VAL A 149 9.55 -9.49 -3.94
C VAL A 149 10.11 -9.78 -2.55
N TYR A 150 9.82 -10.95 -2.02
CA TYR A 150 10.31 -11.42 -0.73
C TYR A 150 10.65 -12.91 -0.83
N ASP A 151 11.82 -13.29 -0.32
CA ASP A 151 12.32 -14.67 -0.38
C ASP A 151 12.27 -15.30 -1.78
N ASN A 152 12.67 -14.52 -2.79
CA ASN A 152 12.58 -14.89 -4.22
C ASN A 152 11.16 -15.28 -4.67
N ILE A 153 10.11 -14.75 -4.04
CA ILE A 153 8.71 -14.92 -4.43
C ILE A 153 8.13 -13.54 -4.73
N VAL A 154 7.35 -13.43 -5.82
CA VAL A 154 6.53 -12.26 -6.10
C VAL A 154 5.23 -12.40 -5.32
N TRP A 155 5.06 -11.53 -4.32
CA TRP A 155 3.83 -11.41 -3.54
C TRP A 155 3.01 -10.23 -4.05
N SER A 156 1.71 -10.45 -4.27
CA SER A 156 0.81 -9.42 -4.79
C SER A 156 -0.58 -9.50 -4.19
N VAL A 157 -1.16 -8.34 -3.90
CA VAL A 157 -2.58 -8.13 -3.59
C VAL A 157 -3.18 -7.39 -4.79
N GLU A 158 -4.00 -8.06 -5.57
CA GLU A 158 -4.62 -7.54 -6.80
C GLU A 158 -6.13 -7.41 -6.61
N ALA A 159 -6.72 -6.25 -6.89
CA ALA A 159 -8.16 -6.02 -6.76
C ALA A 159 -8.76 -5.52 -8.07
N THR A 160 -9.82 -6.19 -8.52
CA THR A 160 -10.71 -5.75 -9.60
C THR A 160 -11.72 -4.76 -9.03
N LEU A 161 -11.68 -3.50 -9.48
CA LEU A 161 -12.41 -2.39 -8.87
C LEU A 161 -13.77 -2.11 -9.52
N ASP A 162 -14.62 -3.13 -9.66
CA ASP A 162 -15.98 -2.96 -10.20
C ASP A 162 -16.86 -2.17 -9.21
N ASP A 163 -16.80 -2.50 -7.91
CA ASP A 163 -17.14 -1.60 -6.80
C ASP A 163 -15.87 -0.98 -6.22
N ALA A 164 -15.45 0.15 -6.79
CA ALA A 164 -14.14 0.73 -6.50
C ALA A 164 -13.94 1.12 -5.04
N ALA A 165 -14.96 1.66 -4.37
CA ALA A 165 -14.83 2.10 -2.98
C ALA A 165 -14.66 0.89 -2.04
N TYR A 166 -15.51 -0.12 -2.23
CA TYR A 166 -15.46 -1.34 -1.44
C TYR A 166 -14.14 -2.08 -1.63
N TRP A 167 -13.78 -2.41 -2.87
CA TRP A 167 -12.58 -3.22 -3.16
C TRP A 167 -11.27 -2.48 -2.88
N THR A 168 -11.24 -1.14 -3.00
CA THR A 168 -10.09 -0.36 -2.52
C THR A 168 -9.95 -0.45 -1.00
N GLY A 169 -11.07 -0.46 -0.27
CA GLY A 169 -11.10 -0.69 1.18
C GLY A 169 -10.55 -2.05 1.56
N VAL A 170 -11.10 -3.14 0.98
CA VAL A 170 -10.64 -4.51 1.21
C VAL A 170 -9.15 -4.65 0.87
N HIS A 171 -8.73 -4.16 -0.31
CA HIS A 171 -7.33 -4.16 -0.73
C HIS A 171 -6.44 -3.45 0.30
N THR A 172 -6.83 -2.26 0.75
CA THR A 172 -6.04 -1.48 1.70
C THR A 172 -5.91 -2.20 3.05
N THR A 173 -7.00 -2.78 3.55
CA THR A 173 -7.00 -3.57 4.78
C THR A 173 -6.03 -4.75 4.69
N ILE A 174 -6.12 -5.54 3.61
CA ILE A 174 -5.23 -6.70 3.40
C ILE A 174 -3.77 -6.25 3.23
N ALA A 175 -3.49 -5.31 2.31
CA ALA A 175 -2.13 -4.87 2.03
C ALA A 175 -1.44 -4.24 3.25
N ASN A 176 -2.15 -3.45 4.06
CA ASN A 176 -1.56 -2.78 5.23
C ASN A 176 -1.35 -3.73 6.42
N SER A 177 -2.12 -4.82 6.50
CA SER A 177 -2.02 -5.79 7.58
C SER A 177 -1.21 -7.03 7.20
N LEU A 178 -0.82 -7.15 5.94
CA LEU A 178 0.03 -8.23 5.47
C LEU A 178 1.38 -8.18 6.16
N ALA A 179 1.79 -9.31 6.72
CA ALA A 179 3.09 -9.54 7.32
C ALA A 179 3.63 -10.91 6.89
N PHE A 180 4.91 -10.94 6.52
CA PHE A 180 5.64 -12.19 6.33
C PHE A 180 6.09 -12.71 7.69
N VAL A 181 5.76 -13.96 7.97
CA VAL A 181 6.10 -14.66 9.20
C VAL A 181 7.24 -15.62 8.88
N PRO A 182 8.44 -15.44 9.45
CA PRO A 182 9.51 -16.41 9.30
C PRO A 182 9.02 -17.78 9.78
N VAL A 183 9.18 -18.80 8.94
CA VAL A 183 8.90 -20.19 9.36
C VAL A 183 9.89 -20.51 10.47
N LYS A 184 9.40 -20.66 11.71
CA LYS A 184 10.25 -21.08 12.82
C LYS A 184 10.73 -22.49 12.51
N GLU A 185 12.03 -22.66 12.27
CA GLU A 185 12.62 -23.99 12.27
C GLU A 185 12.33 -24.66 13.63
N PRO A 186 11.91 -25.93 13.66
CA PRO A 186 11.73 -26.66 14.91
C PRO A 186 13.11 -26.82 15.58
N GLY A 187 13.43 -25.92 16.51
CA GLY A 187 14.69 -25.94 17.26
C GLY A 187 15.24 -24.58 17.69
N SER A 188 14.77 -23.47 17.11
CA SER A 188 15.26 -22.14 17.50
C SER A 188 14.45 -21.58 18.68
N ALA A 189 14.90 -21.94 19.89
CA ALA A 189 14.42 -21.32 21.12
C ALA A 189 14.77 -19.82 21.12
N ALA A 190 13.74 -18.98 21.04
CA ALA A 190 13.88 -17.54 21.23
C ALA A 190 14.33 -17.26 22.67
N SER A 191 15.58 -16.83 22.83
CA SER A 191 16.04 -16.22 24.07
C SER A 191 15.50 -14.79 24.14
N SER A 192 14.45 -14.59 24.92
CA SER A 192 14.07 -13.30 25.46
C SER A 192 13.30 -13.53 26.75
N ASP A 193 13.98 -13.40 27.88
CA ASP A 193 13.38 -12.62 28.96
C ASP A 193 14.47 -11.93 29.79
N SER A 194 14.21 -10.67 30.12
CA SER A 194 15.02 -9.86 31.03
C SER A 194 14.23 -9.65 32.32
N ALA A 195 14.77 -10.23 33.39
CA ALA A 195 14.63 -9.93 34.82
C ALA A 195 13.51 -10.61 35.64
N PRO A 196 13.68 -10.79 36.98
CA PRO A 196 14.90 -10.84 37.80
C PRO A 196 15.06 -12.18 38.57
N ALA A 197 16.22 -12.31 39.22
CA ALA A 197 16.68 -13.48 39.97
C ALA A 197 15.69 -14.06 41.00
N VAL A 198 15.53 -15.39 40.95
CA VAL A 198 15.20 -16.24 42.10
C VAL A 198 16.15 -17.44 42.06
N VAL A 199 16.78 -17.70 43.19
CA VAL A 199 17.77 -18.75 43.43
C VAL A 199 17.04 -19.97 44.02
N GLU A 200 17.65 -21.16 43.83
CA GLU A 200 17.28 -22.51 44.34
C GLU A 200 16.24 -23.25 43.47
N ASP A 201 16.39 -24.52 43.07
CA ASP A 201 17.10 -25.64 43.70
C ASP A 201 17.54 -26.67 42.64
N VAL A 202 18.52 -27.49 43.00
CA VAL A 202 19.20 -28.52 42.21
C VAL A 202 18.34 -29.79 42.12
N ALA A 203 18.21 -30.38 40.93
CA ALA A 203 18.06 -31.83 40.78
C ALA A 203 18.55 -32.29 39.41
N VAL A 204 19.73 -32.91 39.45
CA VAL A 204 20.34 -33.74 38.42
C VAL A 204 19.49 -35.00 38.23
N ASP A 205 19.26 -35.43 36.99
CA ASP A 205 19.05 -36.85 36.69
C ASP A 205 19.70 -37.19 35.35
N GLU A 206 20.76 -38.00 35.45
CA GLU A 206 21.61 -38.51 34.39
C GLU A 206 21.17 -39.95 34.17
N GLU A 207 20.49 -40.28 33.07
CA GLU A 207 20.51 -41.66 32.58
C GLU A 207 20.62 -41.69 31.05
N GLU A 208 21.87 -41.88 30.63
CA GLU A 208 22.33 -42.46 29.38
C GLU A 208 21.98 -43.96 29.36
N VAL A 209 21.24 -44.43 28.37
CA VAL A 209 21.23 -45.87 28.00
C VAL A 209 21.29 -45.99 26.49
N ILE A 210 22.49 -46.32 26.01
CA ILE A 210 22.75 -46.93 24.70
C ILE A 210 22.95 -48.43 24.91
N GLU A 211 22.15 -49.25 24.23
CA GLU A 211 22.56 -50.58 23.76
C GLU A 211 22.10 -50.77 22.31
#